data_AF-A0ABC8S166-F1
#
_entry.id   AF-A0ABC8S166-F1
#
_cell.length_a   1.000
_cell.length_b   1.000
_cell.length_c   1.000
_cell.angle_alpha   90.00
_cell.angle_beta   90.00
_cell.angle_gamma   90.00
#
_symmetry.space_group_name_H-M   'P 1'
#
loop_
_entity.id
_entity.type
_entity.pdbx_description
1 polymer ?
#
loop_
_entity_poly.entity_id
_entity_poly.type
_entity_poly.pdbx_seq_one_letter_code
_entity_poly.pdbx_strand_id
1 'polypeptide(L)'
;MGATYWKFNADSCKVEMVGMTPQAPKESEGDVVCADCNFNNTLCHIVKIVLKRYSLPGVLPPELVKLPNLREIDFAYNYLSGTIPLEWASTQLTFISVLANRLSGEIPKELGEITSLTYLNLEANQFLGTVPSELGKLVNLDTLHSLLRRKYIQSFLVMADGNKVESSFFNLRRELKSGFSLNILNVIVLIA
;
A
#
# COMPACT_ATOMS: atom_id res chain seq x y z
N MET A 1 -21.14 -3.03 11.99
CA MET A 1 -20.74 -1.62 11.81
C MET A 1 -19.68 -1.59 10.74
N GLY A 2 -20.11 -1.49 9.48
CA GLY A 2 -19.24 -1.54 8.30
C GLY A 2 -19.76 -0.57 7.26
N ALA A 3 -18.82 0.10 6.58
CA ALA A 3 -19.03 0.90 5.37
C ALA A 3 -20.14 1.98 5.44
N THR A 4 -19.87 3.13 6.05
CA THR A 4 -20.72 4.32 5.86
C THR A 4 -19.96 5.59 5.48
N TYR A 5 -18.63 5.56 5.35
CA TYR A 5 -17.82 6.77 5.22
C TYR A 5 -17.01 6.87 3.93
N TRP A 6 -17.16 5.94 2.99
CA TRP A 6 -16.52 6.03 1.69
C TRP A 6 -17.57 6.46 0.67
N LYS A 7 -17.53 7.73 0.28
CA LYS A 7 -18.14 8.18 -0.96
C LYS A 7 -17.01 8.26 -1.99
N PHE A 8 -17.21 7.63 -3.13
CA PHE A 8 -16.35 7.74 -4.32
C PHE A 8 -17.28 7.84 -5.52
N ASN A 9 -18.17 8.84 -5.51
CA ASN A 9 -19.13 9.06 -6.58
C ASN A 9 -18.62 10.12 -7.56
N ALA A 10 -18.16 9.66 -8.71
CA ALA A 10 -17.76 10.43 -9.89
C ALA A 10 -16.53 11.34 -9.71
N ASP A 11 -15.51 11.04 -10.52
CA ASP A 11 -14.21 11.69 -10.78
C ASP A 11 -14.19 13.23 -10.97
N SER A 12 -15.31 13.92 -10.78
CA SER A 12 -15.31 15.36 -10.58
C SER A 12 -14.71 15.70 -9.22
N CYS A 13 -13.86 16.73 -9.14
CA CYS A 13 -13.28 17.33 -7.93
C CYS A 13 -14.28 17.90 -6.88
N LYS A 14 -15.43 17.26 -6.74
CA LYS A 14 -16.42 17.49 -5.71
C LYS A 14 -15.95 16.73 -4.47
N VAL A 15 -15.12 17.36 -3.66
CA VAL A 15 -14.55 16.76 -2.43
C VAL A 15 -15.63 16.24 -1.47
N GLU A 16 -16.84 16.81 -1.49
CA GLU A 16 -18.00 16.30 -0.75
C GLU A 16 -18.42 14.86 -1.15
N MET A 17 -18.00 14.42 -2.34
CA MET A 17 -18.18 13.10 -2.91
C MET A 17 -17.02 12.14 -2.63
N VAL A 18 -15.91 12.64 -2.05
CA VAL A 18 -14.70 11.88 -1.68
C VAL A 18 -14.24 12.27 -0.28
N GLY A 19 -14.68 11.52 0.72
CA GLY A 19 -14.32 11.77 2.12
C GLY A 19 -15.26 11.12 3.14
N MET A 20 -14.97 11.36 4.42
CA MET A 20 -15.76 10.89 5.56
C MET A 20 -16.90 11.82 5.95
N THR A 21 -17.89 11.27 6.66
CA THR A 21 -18.97 12.02 7.33
C THR A 21 -19.06 11.53 8.79
N PRO A 22 -18.31 12.06 9.78
CA PRO A 22 -18.49 13.38 10.41
C PRO A 22 -17.14 14.03 10.85
N GLN A 23 -17.18 15.02 11.77
CA GLN A 23 -16.03 15.86 12.20
C GLN A 23 -14.79 15.05 12.63
N ALA A 24 -13.64 15.43 12.05
CA ALA A 24 -12.36 14.75 12.23
C ALA A 24 -11.72 14.97 13.62
N PRO A 25 -10.96 14.00 14.15
CA PRO A 25 -10.05 14.22 15.28
C PRO A 25 -9.07 15.40 15.07
N LYS A 26 -8.63 16.04 16.17
CA LYS A 26 -7.71 17.20 16.11
C LYS A 26 -6.34 16.89 15.50
N GLU A 27 -5.92 15.63 15.52
CA GLU A 27 -4.63 15.17 14.97
C GLU A 27 -4.76 14.57 13.56
N SER A 28 -5.95 14.66 12.96
CA SER A 28 -6.18 14.14 11.61
C SER A 28 -5.47 14.99 10.56
N GLU A 29 -4.76 14.32 9.67
CA GLU A 29 -4.12 14.92 8.50
C GLU A 29 -4.85 14.37 7.28
N GLY A 30 -5.68 15.19 6.64
CA GLY A 30 -6.40 14.75 5.45
C GLY A 30 -6.45 15.83 4.39
N ASP A 31 -6.18 15.40 3.17
CA ASP A 31 -6.18 16.23 1.99
C ASP A 31 -6.63 15.41 0.77
N VAL A 32 -7.56 15.96 -0.01
CA VAL A 32 -7.97 15.41 -1.30
C VAL A 32 -7.47 16.39 -2.34
N VAL A 33 -6.38 16.02 -3.01
CA VAL A 33 -5.74 16.90 -3.98
C VAL A 33 -6.35 16.68 -5.35
N CYS A 34 -6.75 17.80 -5.92
CA CYS A 34 -7.28 17.91 -7.26
C CYS A 34 -6.23 18.50 -8.19
N ALA A 35 -5.95 17.80 -9.29
CA ALA A 35 -5.04 18.24 -10.33
C ALA A 35 -5.51 17.73 -11.70
N ASP A 36 -4.64 17.78 -12.70
CA ASP A 36 -4.91 17.33 -14.07
C ASP A 36 -6.15 17.99 -14.68
N CYS A 37 -6.25 19.31 -14.53
CA CYS A 37 -7.38 20.04 -15.05
C CYS A 37 -7.33 20.21 -16.57
N ASN A 38 -8.49 20.25 -17.19
CA ASN A 38 -8.61 20.66 -18.60
C ASN A 38 -8.14 22.11 -18.82
N PHE A 39 -7.93 22.51 -20.09
CA PHE A 39 -7.31 23.80 -20.46
C PHE A 39 -7.98 25.05 -19.83
N ASN A 40 -9.29 24.99 -19.57
CA ASN A 40 -10.05 26.09 -18.96
C ASN A 40 -10.24 25.93 -17.44
N ASN A 41 -9.62 24.93 -16.81
CA ASN A 41 -9.66 24.65 -15.38
C ASN A 41 -11.09 24.41 -14.82
N THR A 42 -12.04 24.00 -15.67
CA THR A 42 -13.44 23.76 -15.27
C THR A 42 -13.70 22.32 -14.85
N LEU A 43 -12.83 21.39 -15.27
CA LEU A 43 -12.88 19.99 -14.88
C LEU A 43 -11.48 19.60 -14.44
N CYS A 44 -11.35 19.32 -13.14
CA CYS A 44 -10.15 18.76 -12.52
C CYS A 44 -10.48 17.37 -11.98
N HIS A 45 -9.45 16.56 -11.85
CA HIS A 45 -9.55 15.18 -11.39
C HIS A 45 -8.83 14.98 -10.06
N ILE A 46 -9.29 13.99 -9.29
CA ILE A 46 -8.66 13.65 -8.02
C ILE A 46 -7.40 12.84 -8.32
N VAL A 47 -6.25 13.36 -7.90
CA VAL A 47 -4.95 12.72 -8.12
C VAL A 47 -4.37 12.12 -6.84
N LYS A 48 -4.75 12.65 -5.67
CA LYS A 48 -4.23 12.17 -4.39
C LYS A 48 -5.28 12.22 -3.30
N ILE A 49 -5.29 11.19 -2.47
CA ILE A 49 -6.17 11.10 -1.30
C ILE A 49 -5.32 10.72 -0.08
N VAL A 50 -5.23 11.65 0.87
CA VAL A 50 -4.56 11.44 2.16
C VAL A 50 -5.64 11.52 3.23
N LEU A 51 -5.78 10.47 4.04
CA LEU A 51 -6.70 10.41 5.16
C LEU A 51 -6.03 9.70 6.33
N LYS A 52 -5.09 10.37 6.99
CA LYS A 52 -4.29 9.81 8.08
C LYS A 52 -4.86 10.20 9.44
N ARG A 53 -4.85 9.27 10.39
CA ARG A 53 -5.30 9.53 11.78
C ARG A 53 -6.75 10.00 11.89
N TYR A 54 -7.62 9.52 11.01
CA TYR A 54 -9.06 9.80 11.07
C TYR A 54 -9.83 8.76 11.89
N SER A 55 -9.14 7.79 12.51
CA SER A 55 -9.76 6.71 13.26
C SER A 55 -10.75 5.89 12.41
N LEU A 56 -10.41 5.68 11.14
CA LEU A 56 -11.36 5.14 10.17
C LEU A 56 -11.64 3.66 10.39
N PRO A 57 -12.92 3.27 10.59
CA PRO A 57 -13.31 1.87 10.59
C PRO A 57 -13.65 1.39 9.18
N GLY A 58 -13.85 0.08 9.03
CA GLY A 58 -14.32 -0.52 7.78
C GLY A 58 -13.19 -1.12 6.96
N VAL A 59 -13.37 -1.15 5.65
CA VAL A 59 -12.46 -1.79 4.68
C VAL A 59 -11.88 -0.77 3.72
N LEU A 60 -10.82 -1.16 3.02
CA LEU A 60 -10.30 -0.40 1.90
C LEU A 60 -11.31 -0.38 0.74
N PRO A 61 -11.52 0.77 0.07
CA PRO A 61 -12.52 0.91 -0.97
C PRO A 61 -12.05 0.31 -2.31
N PRO A 62 -12.68 -0.75 -2.84
CA PRO A 62 -12.41 -1.23 -4.19
C PRO A 62 -12.76 -0.19 -5.27
N GLU A 63 -13.68 0.73 -4.96
CA GLU A 63 -14.17 1.76 -5.90
C GLU A 63 -13.14 2.82 -6.29
N LEU A 64 -11.93 2.83 -5.72
CA LEU A 64 -10.86 3.73 -6.17
C LEU A 64 -10.53 3.56 -7.65
N VAL A 65 -10.83 2.39 -8.22
CA VAL A 65 -10.75 2.15 -9.68
C VAL A 65 -11.60 3.13 -10.51
N LYS A 66 -12.64 3.73 -9.91
CA LYS A 66 -13.50 4.73 -10.58
C LYS A 66 -12.85 6.11 -10.69
N LEU A 67 -11.65 6.29 -10.13
CA LEU A 67 -10.87 7.53 -10.19
C LEU A 67 -9.68 7.33 -11.15
N PRO A 68 -9.86 7.54 -12.46
CA PRO A 68 -8.86 7.19 -13.48
C PRO A 68 -7.55 7.97 -13.35
N ASN A 69 -7.59 9.15 -12.73
CA ASN A 69 -6.42 10.00 -12.53
C ASN A 69 -5.78 9.87 -11.14
N LEU A 70 -6.29 8.98 -10.28
CA LEU A 70 -5.72 8.77 -8.97
C LEU A 70 -4.30 8.19 -9.10
N ARG A 71 -3.36 8.79 -8.36
CA ARG A 71 -1.93 8.42 -8.33
C ARG A 71 -1.48 8.08 -6.93
N GLU A 72 -1.95 8.80 -5.91
CA GLU A 72 -1.45 8.61 -4.54
C GLU A 72 -2.58 8.35 -3.55
N ILE A 73 -2.39 7.34 -2.70
CA ILE A 73 -3.24 7.09 -1.54
C ILE A 73 -2.39 6.92 -0.27
N ASP A 74 -2.79 7.62 0.79
CA ASP A 74 -2.24 7.43 2.13
C ASP A 74 -3.36 7.34 3.16
N PHE A 75 -3.60 6.12 3.64
CA PHE A 75 -4.57 5.80 4.67
C PHE A 75 -3.90 5.38 5.98
N ALA A 76 -2.67 5.83 6.23
CA ALA A 76 -1.91 5.43 7.39
C ALA A 76 -2.56 5.83 8.72
N TYR A 77 -2.27 5.06 9.77
CA TYR A 77 -2.70 5.31 11.15
C TYR A 77 -4.22 5.38 11.31
N ASN A 78 -4.92 4.35 10.83
CA ASN A 78 -6.37 4.21 10.98
C ASN A 78 -6.74 2.85 11.57
N TYR A 79 -8.04 2.52 11.59
CA TYR A 79 -8.57 1.24 12.07
C TYR A 79 -9.14 0.40 10.94
N LEU A 80 -8.64 0.58 9.71
CA LEU A 80 -9.11 -0.15 8.53
C LEU A 80 -8.77 -1.63 8.67
N SER A 81 -9.68 -2.48 8.21
CA SER A 81 -9.65 -3.94 8.36
C SER A 81 -10.00 -4.62 7.03
N GLY A 82 -10.01 -5.95 7.01
CA GLY A 82 -10.18 -6.71 5.76
C GLY A 82 -8.87 -6.83 4.98
N THR A 83 -8.95 -7.00 3.66
CA THR A 83 -7.81 -7.22 2.75
C THR A 83 -7.53 -5.99 1.89
N ILE A 84 -6.41 -6.01 1.16
CA ILE A 84 -6.19 -5.08 0.05
C ILE A 84 -7.12 -5.49 -1.11
N PRO A 85 -7.89 -4.57 -1.72
CA PRO A 85 -8.77 -4.90 -2.85
C PRO A 85 -7.97 -5.29 -4.09
N LEU A 86 -8.37 -6.38 -4.76
CA LEU A 86 -7.72 -6.82 -6.00
C LEU A 86 -7.99 -5.86 -7.17
N GLU A 87 -9.09 -5.11 -7.09
CA GLU A 87 -9.51 -4.13 -8.09
C GLU A 87 -8.47 -3.02 -8.29
N TRP A 88 -7.67 -2.74 -7.25
CA TRP A 88 -6.59 -1.78 -7.31
C TRP A 88 -5.53 -2.12 -8.36
N ALA A 89 -5.41 -3.38 -8.77
CA ALA A 89 -4.52 -3.83 -9.83
C ALA A 89 -4.74 -3.12 -11.17
N SER A 90 -5.93 -2.57 -11.39
CA SER A 90 -6.29 -1.83 -12.61
C SER A 90 -6.07 -0.32 -12.51
N THR A 91 -5.57 0.15 -11.36
CA THR A 91 -5.24 1.57 -11.14
C THR A 91 -3.86 1.91 -11.69
N GLN A 92 -3.56 3.20 -11.77
CA GLN A 92 -2.23 3.72 -12.13
C GLN A 92 -1.59 4.42 -10.92
N LEU A 93 -1.74 3.81 -9.74
CA LEU A 93 -1.19 4.34 -8.50
C LEU A 93 0.34 4.31 -8.54
N THR A 94 0.95 5.38 -8.05
CA THR A 94 2.40 5.51 -7.86
C THR A 94 2.76 5.36 -6.38
N PHE A 95 1.86 5.74 -5.47
CA PHE A 95 2.10 5.73 -4.03
C PHE A 95 0.95 5.06 -3.28
N ILE A 96 1.27 4.02 -2.52
CA ILE A 96 0.33 3.36 -1.61
C ILE A 96 0.92 3.29 -0.21
N SER A 97 0.24 3.91 0.76
CA SER A 97 0.51 3.74 2.18
C SER A 97 -0.76 3.34 2.93
N VAL A 98 -0.70 2.18 3.59
CA VAL A 98 -1.72 1.69 4.53
C VAL A 98 -1.12 1.36 5.89
N LEU A 99 0.02 1.98 6.19
CA LEU A 99 0.78 1.81 7.43
C LEU A 99 -0.10 1.89 8.68
N ALA A 100 0.13 1.03 9.66
CA ALA A 100 -0.52 1.08 10.97
C ALA A 100 -2.05 1.05 10.88
N ASN A 101 -2.57 -0.02 10.28
CA ASN A 101 -3.98 -0.37 10.23
C ASN A 101 -4.22 -1.76 10.83
N ARG A 102 -5.42 -2.32 10.64
CA ARG A 102 -5.82 -3.67 11.06
C ARG A 102 -6.09 -4.57 9.85
N LEU A 103 -5.45 -4.29 8.71
CA LEU A 103 -5.59 -5.09 7.49
C LEU A 103 -5.00 -6.48 7.73
N SER A 104 -5.58 -7.49 7.12
CA SER A 104 -5.29 -8.91 7.35
C SER A 104 -5.45 -9.70 6.05
N GLY A 105 -5.20 -11.01 6.10
CA GLY A 105 -5.14 -11.86 4.91
C GLY A 105 -3.78 -11.79 4.21
N GLU A 106 -3.72 -12.29 2.99
CA GLU A 106 -2.50 -12.26 2.17
C GLU A 106 -2.37 -10.94 1.42
N ILE A 107 -1.14 -10.57 1.06
CA ILE A 107 -0.88 -9.48 0.13
C ILE A 107 -1.27 -9.98 -1.27
N PRO A 108 -2.20 -9.32 -1.99
CA PRO A 108 -2.60 -9.78 -3.32
C PRO A 108 -1.44 -9.65 -4.30
N LYS A 109 -1.20 -10.70 -5.07
CA LYS A 109 -0.17 -10.72 -6.12
C LYS A 109 -0.45 -9.71 -7.23
N GLU A 110 -1.71 -9.34 -7.38
CA GLU A 110 -2.21 -8.39 -8.38
C GLU A 110 -1.68 -6.97 -8.14
N LEU A 111 -1.15 -6.65 -6.95
CA LEU A 111 -0.38 -5.42 -6.74
C LEU A 111 0.85 -5.34 -7.65
N GLY A 112 1.39 -6.49 -8.10
CA GLY A 112 2.47 -6.56 -9.07
C GLY A 112 2.09 -6.08 -10.47
N GLU A 113 0.80 -5.92 -10.77
CA GLU A 113 0.32 -5.39 -12.06
C GLU A 113 0.29 -3.86 -12.10
N ILE A 114 0.38 -3.20 -10.94
CA ILE A 114 0.42 -1.73 -10.83
C ILE A 114 1.85 -1.25 -11.10
N THR A 115 2.33 -1.45 -12.32
CA THR A 115 3.73 -1.18 -12.74
C THR A 115 4.16 0.29 -12.60
N SER A 116 3.22 1.21 -12.38
CA SER A 116 3.46 2.60 -12.02
C SER A 116 3.91 2.83 -10.57
N LEU A 117 3.81 1.83 -9.68
CA LEU A 117 4.16 1.98 -8.27
C LEU A 117 5.63 2.30 -8.06
N THR A 118 5.88 3.37 -7.31
CA THR A 118 7.19 3.78 -6.82
C THR A 118 7.33 3.62 -5.30
N TYR A 119 6.21 3.63 -4.58
CA TYR A 119 6.20 3.49 -3.13
C TYR A 119 5.07 2.58 -2.64
N LEU A 120 5.40 1.59 -1.80
CA LEU A 120 4.46 0.69 -1.17
C LEU A 120 4.78 0.47 0.32
N ASN A 121 3.88 0.90 1.20
CA ASN A 121 4.00 0.69 2.65
C ASN A 121 2.80 -0.06 3.24
N LEU A 122 3.06 -1.28 3.68
CA LEU A 122 2.11 -2.23 4.26
C LEU A 122 2.37 -2.51 5.75
N GLU A 123 3.33 -1.83 6.36
CA GLU A 123 3.79 -2.12 7.73
C GLU A 123 2.72 -1.92 8.81
N ALA A 124 2.98 -2.49 9.97
CA ALA A 124 2.12 -2.40 11.15
C ALA A 124 0.64 -2.81 10.86
N ASN A 125 0.46 -3.82 10.01
CA ASN A 125 -0.80 -4.51 9.77
C ASN A 125 -0.76 -5.94 10.33
N GLN A 126 -1.76 -6.75 9.97
CA GLN A 126 -1.93 -8.15 10.36
C GLN A 126 -1.87 -9.08 9.13
N PHE A 127 -1.16 -8.67 8.07
CA PHE A 127 -0.95 -9.51 6.89
C PHE A 127 -0.24 -10.83 7.25
N LEU A 128 -0.66 -11.88 6.59
CA LEU A 128 -0.17 -13.25 6.72
C LEU A 128 0.39 -13.73 5.36
N GLY A 129 1.01 -14.91 5.35
CA GLY A 129 1.60 -15.47 4.13
C GLY A 129 2.98 -14.91 3.83
N THR A 130 3.39 -14.98 2.57
CA THR A 130 4.66 -14.46 2.04
C THR A 130 4.42 -13.22 1.20
N VAL A 131 5.48 -12.42 0.96
CA VAL A 131 5.41 -11.35 -0.04
C VAL A 131 5.29 -12.02 -1.42
N PRO A 132 4.28 -11.67 -2.24
CA PRO A 132 4.13 -12.25 -3.57
C PRO A 132 5.34 -11.97 -4.45
N SER A 133 5.83 -13.00 -5.15
CA SER A 133 6.93 -12.87 -6.11
C SER A 133 6.63 -11.88 -7.24
N GLU A 134 5.35 -11.70 -7.54
CA GLU A 134 4.82 -10.81 -8.57
C GLU A 134 5.13 -9.33 -8.28
N LEU A 135 5.39 -8.95 -7.03
CA LEU A 135 5.90 -7.61 -6.72
C LEU A 135 7.28 -7.35 -7.34
N GLY A 136 8.03 -8.40 -7.71
CA GLY A 136 9.26 -8.29 -8.50
C GLY A 136 9.05 -7.70 -9.91
N LYS A 137 7.81 -7.62 -10.41
CA LYS A 137 7.48 -6.93 -11.67
C LYS A 137 7.50 -5.41 -11.56
N LEU A 138 7.48 -4.86 -10.34
CA LEU A 138 7.41 -3.43 -10.09
C LEU A 138 8.78 -2.77 -10.27
N VAL A 139 9.19 -2.62 -11.53
CA VAL A 139 10.51 -2.10 -11.91
C VAL A 139 10.80 -0.68 -11.43
N ASN A 140 9.76 0.09 -11.13
CA ASN A 140 9.85 1.48 -10.67
C ASN A 140 9.77 1.63 -9.13
N LEU A 141 9.65 0.54 -8.37
CA LEU A 141 9.35 0.57 -6.94
C LEU A 141 10.55 0.95 -6.07
N ASP A 142 10.82 2.23 -5.86
CA ASP A 142 11.95 2.69 -5.05
C ASP A 142 11.91 2.24 -3.58
N THR A 143 10.73 2.06 -2.99
CA THR A 143 10.60 1.72 -1.56
C THR A 143 9.49 0.72 -1.28
N LEU A 144 9.86 -0.41 -0.65
CA LEU A 144 8.93 -1.42 -0.14
C LEU A 144 9.11 -1.61 1.37
N HIS A 145 8.06 -1.28 2.13
CA HIS A 145 7.96 -1.52 3.56
C HIS A 145 6.88 -2.58 3.78
N SER A 146 7.27 -3.79 4.17
CA SER A 146 6.32 -4.86 4.49
C SER A 146 6.81 -5.68 5.70
N LEU A 147 5.94 -5.83 6.70
CA LEU A 147 6.21 -6.65 7.88
C LEU A 147 5.13 -7.74 7.97
N LEU A 148 5.52 -8.97 7.64
CA LEU A 148 4.67 -10.14 7.79
C LEU A 148 4.80 -10.71 9.20
N ARG A 149 3.67 -10.93 9.89
CA ARG A 149 3.68 -11.56 11.21
C ARG A 149 4.06 -13.03 11.06
N ARG A 150 5.30 -13.39 11.42
CA ARG A 150 5.73 -14.78 11.54
C ARG A 150 4.92 -15.48 12.64
N LYS A 151 3.99 -16.36 12.28
CA LYS A 151 3.33 -17.24 13.26
C LYS A 151 3.87 -18.67 13.34
N TYR A 152 4.89 -19.02 12.56
CA TYR A 152 5.63 -20.28 12.70
C TYR A 152 7.13 -20.09 12.42
N ILE A 153 7.96 -20.75 13.22
CA ILE A 153 9.41 -20.62 13.38
C ILE A 153 10.13 -21.65 12.48
N GLN A 154 11.38 -21.37 12.08
CA GLN A 154 12.39 -22.33 11.58
C GLN A 154 12.12 -23.00 10.21
N SER A 155 13.20 -23.18 9.44
CA SER A 155 13.27 -23.88 8.14
C SER A 155 12.78 -23.05 6.96
N PHE A 156 13.71 -22.40 6.25
CA PHE A 156 13.96 -22.65 4.84
C PHE A 156 15.33 -22.06 4.50
N LEU A 157 16.27 -22.98 4.34
CA LEU A 157 17.62 -22.81 3.84
C LEU A 157 17.60 -23.60 2.50
N VAL A 158 18.15 -22.98 1.44
CA VAL A 158 18.49 -23.55 0.11
C VAL A 158 17.29 -23.68 -0.85
N MET A 159 17.35 -23.29 -2.15
CA MET A 159 18.38 -23.54 -3.19
C MET A 159 18.49 -22.35 -4.17
N ALA A 160 19.67 -21.77 -4.47
CA ALA A 160 20.89 -22.22 -5.17
C ALA A 160 20.87 -21.75 -6.65
N ASP A 161 21.88 -21.02 -7.12
CA ASP A 161 22.93 -21.70 -7.86
C ASP A 161 24.37 -21.21 -7.61
N GLY A 162 25.32 -22.11 -7.87
CA GLY A 162 26.68 -22.10 -7.34
C GLY A 162 27.56 -20.88 -7.67
N ASN A 163 27.93 -20.13 -6.63
CA ASN A 163 29.32 -19.84 -6.26
C ASN A 163 29.38 -18.84 -5.09
N LYS A 164 29.98 -19.28 -3.97
CA LYS A 164 30.59 -18.49 -2.88
C LYS A 164 29.85 -17.23 -2.39
N VAL A 165 29.09 -17.32 -1.30
CA VAL A 165 29.01 -16.21 -0.30
C VAL A 165 28.75 -16.75 1.10
N GLU A 166 29.81 -17.03 1.87
CA GLU A 166 29.72 -17.57 3.25
C GLU A 166 30.01 -16.54 4.36
N SER A 167 29.95 -15.23 4.09
CA SER A 167 30.24 -14.21 5.14
C SER A 167 29.16 -13.16 5.36
N SER A 168 28.15 -13.04 4.50
CA SER A 168 27.14 -11.98 4.58
C SER A 168 25.91 -12.33 5.45
N PHE A 169 25.72 -13.60 5.80
CA PHE A 169 24.49 -14.07 6.46
C PHE A 169 24.40 -13.77 7.97
N PHE A 170 25.52 -13.46 8.64
CA PHE A 170 25.52 -13.24 10.08
C PHE A 170 25.00 -11.86 10.50
N ASN A 171 25.03 -10.86 9.59
CA ASN A 171 24.49 -9.53 9.85
C ASN A 171 22.98 -9.43 9.58
N LEU A 172 22.47 -10.16 8.59
CA LEU A 172 21.04 -10.22 8.27
C LEU A 172 20.21 -10.74 9.47
N ARG A 173 20.77 -11.66 10.27
CA ARG A 173 20.10 -12.24 11.45
C ARG A 173 19.94 -11.26 12.61
N ARG A 174 20.77 -10.23 12.69
CA ARG A 174 20.69 -9.16 13.71
C ARG A 174 19.77 -8.02 13.25
N GLU A 175 19.72 -7.78 11.94
CA GLU A 175 18.94 -6.72 11.29
C GLU A 175 17.45 -7.03 11.11
N LEU A 176 17.05 -8.32 11.09
CA LEU A 176 15.65 -8.74 11.04
C LEU A 176 14.82 -8.42 12.30
N LYS A 177 15.44 -7.89 13.38
CA LYS A 177 14.74 -7.54 14.63
C LYS A 177 14.20 -6.11 14.67
N SER A 178 14.56 -5.22 13.75
CA SER A 178 14.26 -3.79 13.89
C SER A 178 13.22 -3.19 12.94
N GLY A 179 12.65 -3.97 12.00
CA GLY A 179 11.81 -3.41 10.94
C GLY A 179 12.65 -2.63 9.94
N PHE A 180 12.65 -3.03 8.68
CA PHE A 180 13.53 -2.42 7.68
C PHE A 180 12.81 -2.17 6.36
N SER A 181 13.15 -1.01 5.80
CA SER A 181 12.95 -0.62 4.41
C SER A 181 13.77 -1.52 3.49
N LEU A 182 13.14 -2.28 2.60
CA LEU A 182 13.87 -3.03 1.57
C LEU A 182 14.07 -2.12 0.36
N ASN A 183 15.33 -1.87 0.00
CA ASN A 183 15.71 -1.31 -1.29
C ASN A 183 15.55 -2.41 -2.37
N ILE A 184 15.19 -2.09 -3.62
CA ILE A 184 14.91 -3.08 -4.69
C ILE A 184 15.98 -4.17 -4.82
N LEU A 185 17.26 -3.81 -4.66
CA LEU A 185 18.38 -4.75 -4.69
C LEU A 185 18.22 -5.91 -3.69
N ASN A 186 17.58 -5.67 -2.54
CA ASN A 186 17.32 -6.70 -1.53
C ASN A 186 16.04 -7.49 -1.84
N VAL A 187 15.08 -6.92 -2.56
CA VAL A 187 13.83 -7.61 -2.96
C VAL A 187 14.12 -8.61 -4.08
N ILE A 188 14.94 -8.23 -5.07
CA ILE A 188 15.35 -9.12 -6.16
C ILE A 188 16.13 -10.33 -5.63
N VAL A 189 16.99 -10.13 -4.62
CA VAL A 189 17.78 -11.19 -3.98
C VAL A 189 16.94 -12.10 -3.06
N LEU A 190 15.72 -11.70 -2.68
CA LEU A 190 14.81 -12.51 -1.88
C LEU A 190 13.86 -13.38 -2.74
N ILE A 191 13.70 -13.07 -4.03
CA ILE A 191 12.74 -13.71 -4.94
C ILE A 191 13.44 -14.62 -5.97
N ALA A 192 14.75 -14.47 -6.18
CA ALA A 192 15.60 -15.33 -7.02
C ALA A 192 16.35 -16.37 -6.18
#